data_AF-A0A0F7VIM9-F1
#
_entry.id   AF-A0A0F7VIM9-F1
#
_cell.length_a   1.000
_cell.length_b   1.000
_cell.length_c   1.000
_cell.angle_alpha   90.00
_cell.angle_beta   90.00
_cell.angle_gamma   90.00
#
_symmetry.space_group_name_H-M   'P 1'
#
loop_
_entity.id
_entity.type
_entity.pdbx_description
1 polymer ?
#
loop_
_entity_poly.entity_id
_entity_poly.type
_entity_poly.pdbx_seq_one_letter_code
_entity_poly.pdbx_strand_id
1 'polypeptide(L)'
;MEKVNQIVRDALEDHKSIRILGELPTEKLNCEDYLASTRETISSFVSSWDKKANLQLLAVEVWSRRTYFALDFNNDKYDYDNAHIEEIVLPVYLLRLSRRSGSWTVFRHKPEDSRLAKRLAALHLGNGQKPIPFLEDHIKGVVHDKPRNLKAPDGPLE
;
A
#
# COMPACT_ATOMS: atom_id res chain seq x y z
N MET A 1 -7.85 -2.85 19.32
CA MET A 1 -8.07 -2.03 18.12
C MET A 1 -8.58 -0.63 18.38
N GLU A 2 -9.36 -0.39 19.44
CA GLU A 2 -10.01 0.90 19.71
C GLU A 2 -9.12 2.14 19.54
N LYS A 3 -7.97 2.19 20.24
CA LYS A 3 -7.06 3.34 20.16
C LYS A 3 -6.55 3.62 18.74
N VAL A 4 -6.31 2.58 17.95
CA VAL A 4 -5.88 2.74 16.55
C VAL A 4 -7.00 3.33 15.72
N ASN A 5 -8.23 2.81 15.89
CA ASN A 5 -9.39 3.34 15.18
C ASN A 5 -9.70 4.79 15.57
N GLN A 6 -9.47 5.19 16.82
CA GLN A 6 -9.63 6.58 17.22
C GLN A 6 -8.63 7.49 16.50
N ILE A 7 -7.34 7.15 16.49
CA ILE A 7 -6.31 7.96 15.80
C ILE A 7 -6.60 8.08 14.30
N VAL A 8 -7.06 7.00 13.66
CA VAL A 8 -7.43 7.03 12.24
C VAL A 8 -8.69 7.89 12.02
N ARG A 9 -9.63 7.91 12.96
CA ARG A 9 -10.80 8.81 12.90
C ARG A 9 -10.36 10.27 12.96
N ASP A 10 -9.56 10.62 13.95
CA ASP A 10 -9.04 11.99 14.13
C ASP A 10 -8.28 12.43 12.86
N ALA A 11 -7.47 11.55 12.29
CA ALA A 11 -6.75 11.81 11.04
C ALA A 11 -7.67 12.08 9.84
N LEU A 12 -8.79 11.36 9.74
CA LEU A 12 -9.77 11.55 8.67
C LEU A 12 -10.59 12.83 8.87
N GLU A 13 -10.85 13.23 10.11
CA GLU A 13 -11.49 14.52 10.42
C GLU A 13 -10.58 15.69 10.00
N ASP A 14 -9.26 15.57 10.21
CA ASP A 14 -8.28 16.61 9.84
C ASP A 14 -7.97 16.67 8.34
N HIS A 15 -7.87 15.52 7.67
CA HIS A 15 -7.30 15.43 6.32
C HIS A 15 -8.27 14.97 5.23
N LYS A 16 -9.45 14.43 5.60
CA LYS A 16 -10.46 13.81 4.73
C LYS A 16 -10.01 12.52 4.02
N SER A 17 -8.77 12.49 3.54
CA SER A 17 -8.11 11.36 2.89
C SER A 17 -6.74 11.12 3.51
N ILE A 18 -6.41 9.87 3.78
CA ILE A 18 -5.11 9.47 4.33
C ILE A 18 -4.63 8.19 3.67
N ARG A 19 -3.35 7.87 3.86
CA ARG A 19 -2.77 6.59 3.46
C ARG A 19 -2.20 5.86 4.66
N ILE A 20 -2.57 4.60 4.84
CA ILE A 20 -1.95 3.71 5.81
C ILE A 20 -0.77 3.02 5.15
N LEU A 21 0.43 3.25 5.71
CA LEU A 21 1.58 2.38 5.48
C LEU A 21 1.56 1.30 6.55
N GLY A 22 1.13 0.11 6.17
CA GLY A 22 1.11 -1.06 7.01
C GLY A 22 2.48 -1.69 7.14
N GLU A 23 2.81 -2.20 8.32
CA GLU A 23 4.02 -2.97 8.57
C GLU A 23 3.70 -4.22 9.40
N LEU A 24 3.90 -5.37 8.78
CA LEU A 24 3.61 -6.71 9.32
C LEU A 24 4.91 -7.51 9.45
N PRO A 25 5.09 -8.35 10.49
CA PRO A 25 6.15 -9.34 10.50
C PRO A 25 5.88 -10.42 9.44
N THR A 26 6.80 -10.61 8.49
CA THR A 26 6.60 -11.59 7.38
C THR A 26 6.37 -13.00 7.89
N GLU A 27 7.02 -13.38 8.99
CA GLU A 27 6.86 -14.69 9.64
C GLU A 27 5.43 -14.99 10.11
N LYS A 28 4.54 -13.98 10.18
CA LYS A 28 3.13 -14.14 10.53
C LYS A 28 2.22 -14.31 9.31
N LEU A 29 2.77 -14.24 8.10
CA LEU A 29 2.02 -14.36 6.86
C LEU A 29 2.23 -15.74 6.22
N ASN A 30 1.27 -16.15 5.40
CA ASN A 30 1.35 -17.37 4.63
C ASN A 30 2.21 -17.14 3.38
N CYS A 31 3.32 -17.86 3.24
CA CYS A 31 4.24 -17.75 2.10
C CYS A 31 3.68 -18.29 0.79
N GLU A 32 2.62 -19.11 0.85
CA GLU A 32 1.92 -19.60 -0.34
C GLU A 32 0.98 -18.53 -0.93
N ASP A 33 0.49 -17.61 -0.10
CA ASP A 33 -0.36 -16.50 -0.54
C ASP A 33 -0.23 -15.29 0.40
N TYR A 34 0.74 -14.42 0.09
CA TYR A 34 0.99 -13.20 0.85
C TYR A 34 -0.15 -12.19 0.75
N LEU A 35 -0.88 -12.15 -0.37
CA LEU A 35 -1.99 -11.21 -0.54
C LEU A 35 -3.19 -11.62 0.33
N ALA A 36 -3.60 -12.88 0.26
CA ALA A 36 -4.69 -13.39 1.08
C ALA A 36 -4.37 -13.28 2.57
N SER A 37 -3.17 -13.71 2.98
CA SER A 37 -2.77 -13.63 4.40
C SER A 37 -2.60 -12.19 4.90
N THR A 38 -2.18 -11.25 4.05
CA THR A 38 -2.19 -9.81 4.40
C THR A 38 -3.61 -9.32 4.64
N ARG A 39 -4.55 -9.61 3.72
CA ARG A 39 -5.97 -9.23 3.85
C ARG A 39 -6.60 -9.82 5.11
N GLU A 40 -6.33 -11.08 5.38
CA GLU A 40 -6.80 -11.76 6.59
C GLU A 40 -6.24 -11.08 7.85
N THR A 41 -4.94 -10.79 7.87
CA THR A 41 -4.27 -10.14 9.01
C THR A 41 -4.85 -8.76 9.33
N ILE A 42 -5.21 -7.98 8.31
CA ILE A 42 -5.76 -6.63 8.48
C ILE A 42 -7.30 -6.59 8.51
N SER A 43 -7.98 -7.72 8.37
CA SER A 43 -9.44 -7.81 8.24
C SER A 43 -10.19 -7.08 9.36
N SER A 44 -9.81 -7.35 10.62
CA SER A 44 -10.44 -6.70 11.78
C SER A 44 -10.31 -5.17 11.78
N PHE A 45 -9.19 -4.65 11.26
CA PHE A 45 -8.99 -3.22 11.07
C PHE A 45 -9.88 -2.71 9.94
N VAL A 46 -9.80 -3.32 8.76
CA VAL A 46 -10.59 -2.94 7.56
C VAL A 46 -12.11 -2.95 7.84
N SER A 47 -12.63 -4.01 8.46
CA SER A 47 -14.05 -4.13 8.79
C SER A 47 -14.57 -3.08 9.77
N SER A 48 -13.69 -2.44 10.56
CA SER A 48 -14.07 -1.31 11.41
C SER A 48 -14.45 -0.05 10.60
N TRP A 49 -14.07 -0.02 9.31
CA TRP A 49 -14.11 1.13 8.41
C TRP A 49 -14.92 0.91 7.13
N ASP A 50 -15.25 -0.32 6.74
CA ASP A 50 -15.96 -0.64 5.48
C ASP A 50 -17.23 0.18 5.20
N LYS A 51 -17.95 0.61 6.24
CA LYS A 51 -19.17 1.43 6.12
C LYS A 51 -18.95 2.93 6.34
N LYS A 52 -17.73 3.35 6.66
CA LYS A 52 -17.38 4.72 7.10
C LYS A 52 -16.42 5.43 6.16
N ALA A 53 -15.65 4.68 5.39
CA ALA A 53 -14.66 5.20 4.46
C ALA A 53 -14.58 4.29 3.22
N ASN A 54 -14.19 4.87 2.09
CA ASN A 54 -13.82 4.12 0.91
C ASN A 54 -12.38 3.64 1.07
N LEU A 55 -12.17 2.32 1.07
CA LEU A 55 -10.89 1.69 1.34
C LEU A 55 -10.33 1.05 0.08
N GLN A 56 -9.05 1.29 -0.22
CA GLN A 56 -8.40 0.69 -1.38
C GLN A 56 -7.00 0.18 -1.03
N LEU A 57 -6.83 -1.14 -1.04
CA LEU A 57 -5.53 -1.77 -0.89
C LEU A 57 -4.78 -1.68 -2.22
N LEU A 58 -3.69 -0.91 -2.25
CA LEU A 58 -2.95 -0.61 -3.48
C LEU A 58 -1.81 -1.60 -3.73
N ALA A 59 -1.08 -1.97 -2.68
CA ALA A 59 0.12 -2.79 -2.84
C ALA A 59 0.47 -3.56 -1.56
N VAL A 60 1.17 -4.67 -1.75
CA VAL A 60 1.84 -5.47 -0.73
C VAL A 60 3.26 -5.76 -1.20
N GLU A 61 4.25 -5.35 -0.41
CA GLU A 61 5.66 -5.62 -0.67
C GLU A 61 6.22 -6.53 0.44
N VAL A 62 6.68 -7.71 0.05
CA VAL A 62 7.14 -8.75 0.98
C VAL A 62 8.66 -8.75 1.02
N TRP A 63 9.22 -8.58 2.20
CA TRP A 63 10.66 -8.71 2.46
C TRP A 63 10.91 -9.82 3.48
N SER A 64 12.17 -10.25 3.62
CA SER A 64 12.54 -11.39 4.48
C SER A 64 12.04 -11.28 5.93
N ARG A 65 11.97 -10.06 6.51
CA ARG A 65 11.56 -9.85 7.91
C ARG A 65 10.27 -9.05 8.08
N ARG A 66 9.92 -8.21 7.09
CA ARG A 66 8.76 -7.34 7.15
C ARG A 66 8.00 -7.35 5.83
N THR A 67 6.69 -7.34 5.92
CA THR A 67 5.80 -7.10 4.78
C THR A 67 5.16 -5.74 4.98
N TYR A 68 5.17 -4.94 3.93
CA TYR A 68 4.53 -3.63 3.92
C TYR A 68 3.28 -3.68 3.05
N PHE A 69 2.26 -2.91 3.42
CA PHE A 69 1.10 -2.70 2.56
C PHE A 69 0.73 -1.22 2.50
N ALA A 70 0.12 -0.81 1.39
CA ALA A 70 -0.42 0.53 1.23
C ALA A 70 -1.94 0.45 1.12
N LEU A 71 -2.65 1.07 2.06
CA LEU A 71 -4.12 1.10 2.12
C LEU A 71 -4.59 2.55 2.17
N ASP A 72 -5.32 2.96 1.14
CA ASP A 72 -5.86 4.31 1.04
C ASP A 72 -7.25 4.40 1.68
N PHE A 73 -7.51 5.55 2.30
CA PHE A 73 -8.80 5.94 2.82
C PHE A 73 -9.28 7.18 2.06
N ASN A 74 -10.48 7.09 1.47
CA ASN A 74 -11.17 8.17 0.76
C ASN A 74 -10.29 8.86 -0.30
N ASN A 75 -9.46 8.09 -1.01
CA ASN A 75 -8.63 8.64 -2.08
C ASN A 75 -9.42 8.70 -3.40
N ASP A 76 -10.39 9.61 -3.47
CA ASP A 76 -11.25 9.78 -4.65
C ASP A 76 -10.48 10.34 -5.87
N LYS A 77 -9.24 10.80 -5.65
CA LYS A 77 -8.34 11.26 -6.72
C LYS A 77 -7.56 10.13 -7.37
N TYR A 78 -7.63 8.92 -6.82
CA TYR A 78 -6.90 7.79 -7.38
C TYR A 78 -7.48 7.41 -8.75
N ASP A 79 -6.68 7.62 -9.78
CA ASP A 79 -6.94 7.15 -11.13
C ASP A 79 -5.94 6.05 -11.49
N TYR A 80 -6.41 4.82 -11.61
CA TYR A 80 -5.57 3.67 -11.93
C TYR A 80 -4.81 3.84 -13.24
N ASP A 81 -5.39 4.49 -14.25
CA ASP A 81 -4.75 4.64 -15.56
C ASP A 81 -3.59 5.64 -15.49
N ASN A 82 -3.71 6.67 -14.64
CA ASN A 82 -2.72 7.74 -14.50
C ASN A 82 -1.83 7.64 -13.24
N ALA A 83 -2.08 6.68 -12.34
CA ALA A 83 -1.36 6.52 -11.07
C ALA A 83 0.16 6.24 -11.17
N HIS A 84 0.67 5.95 -12.37
CA HIS A 84 2.10 5.82 -12.64
C HIS A 84 2.79 7.17 -12.95
N ILE A 85 2.01 8.21 -13.26
CA ILE A 85 2.45 9.58 -13.56
C ILE A 85 2.09 10.49 -12.38
N GLU A 86 0.92 10.27 -11.79
CA GLU A 86 0.40 11.09 -10.70
C GLU A 86 0.91 10.61 -9.33
N GLU A 87 1.86 11.34 -8.77
CA GLU A 87 2.30 11.15 -7.38
C GLU A 87 1.27 11.74 -6.41
N ILE A 88 0.20 10.99 -6.10
CA ILE A 88 -0.82 11.43 -5.14
C ILE A 88 -0.22 11.37 -3.71
N VAL A 89 0.20 12.53 -3.22
CA VAL A 89 0.71 12.75 -1.87
C VAL A 89 -0.45 12.86 -0.88
N LEU A 90 -0.54 11.89 0.03
CA LEU A 90 -1.50 11.87 1.13
C LEU A 90 -0.77 11.88 2.49
N PRO A 91 -1.39 12.40 3.56
CA PRO A 91 -0.88 12.21 4.91
C PRO A 91 -0.77 10.71 5.25
N VAL A 92 0.45 10.25 5.51
CA VAL A 92 0.72 8.85 5.82
C VAL A 92 0.70 8.57 7.32
N TYR A 93 0.00 7.52 7.72
CA TYR A 93 0.04 6.96 9.07
C TYR A 93 0.62 5.56 9.02
N LEU A 94 1.63 5.28 9.85
CA LEU A 94 2.25 3.96 9.93
C LEU A 94 1.41 3.08 10.85
N LEU A 95 0.83 2.00 10.32
CA LEU A 95 0.11 0.98 11.09
C LEU A 95 1.01 -0.24 11.27
N ARG A 96 1.57 -0.41 12.46
CA ARG A 96 2.54 -1.46 12.76
C ARG A 96 1.94 -2.55 13.63
N LEU A 97 2.09 -3.80 13.21
CA LEU A 97 1.84 -4.98 14.04
C LEU A 97 3.12 -5.40 14.76
N SER A 98 3.10 -5.38 16.08
CA SER A 98 4.22 -5.86 16.90
C SER A 98 4.44 -7.36 16.71
N ARG A 99 5.69 -7.73 16.40
CA ARG A 99 6.11 -9.14 16.33
C ARG A 99 5.94 -9.84 17.67
N ARG A 100 6.41 -9.23 18.75
CA ARG A 100 6.49 -9.82 20.10
C ARG A 100 5.14 -9.88 20.83
N SER A 101 4.38 -8.78 20.82
CA SER A 101 3.15 -8.67 21.60
C SER A 101 1.88 -8.93 20.79
N GLY A 102 1.96 -8.96 19.45
CA GLY A 102 0.76 -9.02 18.59
C GLY A 102 -0.10 -7.75 18.66
N SER A 103 0.35 -6.70 19.34
CA SER A 103 -0.38 -5.45 19.47
C SER A 103 -0.17 -4.53 18.27
N TRP A 104 -1.22 -3.82 17.88
CA TRP A 104 -1.18 -2.80 16.85
C TRP A 104 -0.86 -1.42 17.41
N THR A 105 -0.07 -0.66 16.66
CA THR A 105 0.24 0.76 16.93
C THR A 105 0.06 1.56 15.66
N VAL A 106 -0.43 2.80 15.79
CA VAL A 106 -0.57 3.74 14.67
C VAL A 106 -0.04 5.11 15.06
N PHE A 107 0.65 5.78 14.14
CA PHE A 107 1.12 7.16 14.33
C PHE A 107 1.37 7.84 12.98
N ARG A 108 1.28 9.17 12.98
CA ARG A 108 1.57 10.00 11.80
C ARG A 108 3.05 9.91 11.42
N HIS A 109 3.34 9.66 10.14
CA HIS A 109 4.72 9.60 9.65
C HIS A 109 4.94 10.48 8.40
N LYS A 110 5.18 11.77 8.63
CA LYS A 110 5.31 12.81 7.59
C LYS A 110 6.36 12.53 6.50
N PRO A 111 7.56 11.96 6.81
CA PRO A 111 8.53 11.65 5.77
C PRO A 111 8.01 10.70 4.67
N GLU A 112 6.98 9.89 4.97
CA GLU A 112 6.41 8.94 4.00
C GLU A 112 5.44 9.56 3.02
N ASP A 113 4.90 10.75 3.27
CA ASP A 113 3.85 11.32 2.42
C ASP A 113 4.26 11.33 0.95
N SER A 114 5.44 11.89 0.68
CA SER A 114 6.01 11.94 -0.67
C SER A 114 6.73 10.64 -1.03
N ARG A 115 7.39 9.98 -0.07
CA ARG A 115 8.18 8.77 -0.35
C ARG A 115 7.29 7.62 -0.81
N LEU A 116 6.18 7.40 -0.13
CA LEU A 116 5.24 6.34 -0.45
C LEU A 116 4.44 6.65 -1.72
N ALA A 117 4.08 7.92 -1.96
CA ALA A 117 3.47 8.32 -3.23
C ALA A 117 4.37 7.99 -4.44
N LYS A 118 5.65 8.35 -4.37
CA LYS A 118 6.67 8.00 -5.37
C LYS A 118 6.82 6.50 -5.56
N ARG A 119 6.86 5.74 -4.46
CA ARG A 119 6.96 4.28 -4.52
C ARG A 119 5.75 3.67 -5.21
N LEU A 120 4.53 4.10 -4.89
CA LEU A 120 3.31 3.61 -5.53
C LEU A 120 3.27 3.93 -7.02
N ALA A 121 3.68 5.13 -7.43
CA ALA A 121 3.81 5.47 -8.85
C ALA A 121 4.81 4.55 -9.57
N ALA A 122 5.96 4.25 -8.94
CA ALA A 122 6.93 3.29 -9.46
C ALA A 122 6.38 1.85 -9.53
N LEU A 123 5.59 1.42 -8.53
CA LEU A 123 4.91 0.12 -8.54
C LEU A 123 3.93 0.01 -9.70
N HIS A 124 3.13 1.05 -9.92
CA HIS A 124 2.24 1.12 -11.09
C HIS A 124 3.02 1.06 -12.40
N LEU A 125 4.11 1.82 -12.50
CA LEU A 125 4.95 1.84 -13.68
C LEU A 125 5.51 0.44 -13.98
N GLY A 126 6.09 -0.24 -12.99
CA GLY A 126 6.72 -1.56 -13.15
C GLY A 126 5.73 -2.70 -13.35
N ASN A 127 4.56 -2.65 -12.71
CA ASN A 127 3.54 -3.70 -12.83
C ASN A 127 2.65 -3.57 -14.07
N GLY A 128 2.81 -2.49 -14.84
CA GLY A 128 2.12 -2.31 -16.12
C GLY A 128 0.61 -2.23 -15.94
N GLN A 129 -0.11 -3.18 -16.55
CA GLN A 129 -1.58 -3.26 -16.51
C GLN A 129 -2.11 -4.30 -15.52
N LYS A 130 -1.26 -4.85 -14.63
CA LYS A 130 -1.72 -5.78 -13.59
C LYS A 130 -2.70 -5.08 -12.64
N PRO A 131 -3.82 -5.72 -12.25
CA PRO A 131 -4.75 -5.11 -11.33
C PRO A 131 -4.13 -4.95 -9.93
N ILE A 132 -4.60 -3.94 -9.19
CA ILE A 132 -4.30 -3.79 -7.77
C ILE A 132 -5.08 -4.82 -6.91
N PRO A 133 -4.59 -5.18 -5.72
CA PRO A 133 -3.32 -4.77 -5.14
C PRO A 133 -2.11 -5.38 -5.86
N PHE A 134 -1.07 -4.59 -6.06
CA PHE A 134 0.21 -5.13 -6.52
C PHE A 134 0.84 -6.03 -5.46
N LEU A 135 1.53 -7.07 -5.91
CA LEU A 135 2.36 -7.92 -5.04
C LEU A 135 3.80 -7.92 -5.57
N GLU A 136 4.72 -7.49 -4.73
CA GLU A 136 6.16 -7.64 -4.97
C GLU A 136 6.78 -8.53 -3.89
N ASP A 137 7.24 -9.72 -4.29
CA ASP A 137 7.94 -10.65 -3.41
C ASP A 137 9.47 -10.49 -3.56
N HIS A 138 10.06 -9.68 -2.70
CA HIS A 138 11.51 -9.43 -2.68
C HIS A 138 12.31 -10.61 -2.09
N ILE A 139 11.66 -11.65 -1.56
CA ILE A 139 12.33 -12.89 -1.13
C ILE A 139 12.67 -13.74 -2.35
N LYS A 140 11.75 -13.84 -3.32
CA LYS A 140 11.93 -14.58 -4.57
C LYS A 140 12.58 -13.74 -5.68
N GLY A 141 12.68 -12.44 -5.48
CA GLY A 141 13.12 -11.48 -6.47
C GLY A 141 11.94 -10.93 -7.27
N VAL A 142 12.03 -9.66 -7.65
CA VAL A 142 10.98 -8.94 -8.38
C VAL A 142 11.44 -8.70 -9.81
N VAL A 143 10.60 -9.09 -10.78
CA VAL A 143 10.83 -8.85 -12.21
C VAL A 143 9.59 -8.16 -12.80
N HIS A 144 9.84 -7.09 -13.55
CA HIS A 144 8.81 -6.28 -14.22
C HIS A 144 8.85 -6.54 -15.72
N ASP A 145 7.93 -7.36 -16.22
CA ASP A 145 8.01 -7.82 -17.62
C ASP A 145 7.43 -6.85 -18.65
N LYS A 146 6.64 -5.84 -18.26
CA LYS A 146 6.00 -4.87 -19.20
C LYS A 146 5.65 -3.54 -18.51
N PRO A 147 6.64 -2.67 -18.24
CA PRO A 147 6.34 -1.38 -17.63
C PRO A 147 5.47 -0.49 -18.53
N ARG A 148 4.57 0.29 -17.93
CA ARG A 148 3.53 1.08 -18.62
C ARG A 148 4.07 2.11 -19.63
N ASN A 149 5.34 2.52 -19.50
CA ASN A 149 6.00 3.52 -20.35
C ASN A 149 7.11 2.99 -21.26
N LEU A 150 7.14 1.68 -21.60
CA LEU A 150 7.90 1.28 -22.79
C LEU A 150 7.16 1.82 -24.03
N LYS A 151 7.38 3.10 -24.36
CA LYS A 151 7.39 3.47 -25.78
C LYS A 151 8.44 2.56 -26.41
N ALA A 152 8.05 1.78 -27.40
CA ALA A 152 9.03 1.23 -28.34
C ALA A 152 9.91 2.40 -28.81
N PRO A 153 11.21 2.21 -29.04
CA PRO A 153 12.00 3.25 -29.67
C PRO A 153 11.26 3.70 -30.93
N ASP A 154 10.87 4.98 -30.96
CA ASP A 154 10.17 5.56 -32.10
C ASP A 154 11.17 5.56 -33.28
N GLY A 155 10.97 4.65 -34.24
CA GLY A 155 11.51 4.76 -35.59
C GLY A 155 12.47 3.64 -36.04
N PRO A 156 12.42 3.24 -37.34
CA PRO A 156 13.36 2.31 -37.91
C PRO A 156 14.75 2.96 -38.01
N LEU A 157 15.79 2.14 -37.83
CA LEU A 157 17.15 2.49 -38.21
C LEU A 157 17.18 2.62 -39.74
N GLU A 158 17.33 3.85 -40.24
CA GLU A 158 17.81 4.10 -41.61
C GLU A 158 19.32 3.90 -41.71
#